data_AF-A0A6L5FKN3-F1
#
_entry.id   AF-A0A6L5FKN3-F1
#
_cell.length_a   1.000
_cell.length_b   1.000
_cell.length_c   1.000
_cell.angle_alpha   90.00
_cell.angle_beta   90.00
_cell.angle_gamma   90.00
#
_symmetry.space_group_name_H-M   'P 1'
#
loop_
_entity.id
_entity.type
_entity.pdbx_description
1 polymer ?
#
loop_
_entity_poly.entity_id
_entity_poly.type
_entity_poly.pdbx_seq_one_letter_code
_entity_poly.pdbx_strand_id
1 'polypeptide(L)'
;MSKGTGIYFDGTTSARHDVSVELTPETLVILDSRGDDLAEWPYADIEHLSAPKQVLRLGLNGEPALARLEIHDPAFAAEIDDRALTVDRSGATDRRARIRVIALSLVATLSLVVVAVFVVPELAARLAPLVPAGVERRLGEAVDAQVRSMLDTRKLGDRLVCGSLPVEQPGQAALEALIESMERAAALPLPLKVSVVRRTEANAIALPGGHVYVFQGLLDKAESPDELAAVIAHEIGHVVHRDGTRSMLQSAGLSLLFGMLLGDFVGGGAVVLAAGTLIRSSYSREVELAADAFGTRLVGRIGGDAAALGTILRRIDGGRKPGVRIWLDHPDVEDRVRAINVIAPPSSRAPLLDAAQWAALRRICAEP
;
A
#
# COMPACT_ATOMS: atom_id res chain seq x y z
N MET A 1 -56.11 40.42 2.51
CA MET A 1 -55.81 38.99 2.70
C MET A 1 -55.57 38.44 1.32
N SER A 2 -54.41 37.84 1.07
CA SER A 2 -54.06 37.27 -0.23
C SER A 2 -54.40 35.79 -0.23
N LYS A 3 -54.97 35.30 -1.33
CA LYS A 3 -55.35 33.88 -1.49
C LYS A 3 -54.77 33.35 -2.80
N GLY A 4 -54.30 32.12 -2.76
CA GLY A 4 -53.79 31.41 -3.93
C GLY A 4 -54.09 29.93 -3.85
N THR A 5 -53.75 29.20 -4.90
CA THR A 5 -54.00 27.75 -4.97
C THR A 5 -52.70 26.97 -4.78
N GLY A 6 -52.82 25.80 -4.17
CA GLY A 6 -51.70 24.92 -3.91
C GLY A 6 -52.11 23.47 -3.88
N ILE A 7 -51.10 22.62 -3.70
CA ILE A 7 -51.28 21.20 -3.47
C ILE A 7 -50.70 20.87 -2.11
N TYR A 8 -51.55 20.38 -1.21
CA TYR A 8 -51.14 19.97 0.12
C TYR A 8 -51.08 18.43 0.22
N PHE A 9 -50.04 17.96 0.90
CA PHE A 9 -49.89 16.58 1.35
C PHE A 9 -49.81 16.62 2.87
N ASP A 10 -50.68 15.88 3.55
CA ASP A 10 -50.83 15.91 5.01
C ASP A 10 -49.70 15.20 5.79
N GLY A 11 -48.82 14.49 5.08
CA GLY A 11 -47.70 13.74 5.66
C GLY A 11 -48.07 12.43 6.36
N THR A 12 -49.36 12.12 6.50
CA THR A 12 -49.88 10.85 7.01
C THR A 12 -50.24 9.90 5.87
N THR A 13 -50.66 10.44 4.73
CA THR A 13 -50.99 9.72 3.51
C THR A 13 -50.29 10.35 2.31
N SER A 14 -50.14 9.58 1.22
CA SER A 14 -49.64 10.11 -0.05
C SER A 14 -50.72 10.82 -0.87
N ALA A 15 -51.88 11.12 -0.26
CA ALA A 15 -53.00 11.73 -0.95
C ALA A 15 -52.70 13.18 -1.34
N ARG A 16 -53.16 13.53 -2.53
CA ARG A 16 -53.04 14.89 -3.07
C ARG A 16 -54.31 15.66 -2.71
N HIS A 17 -54.16 16.77 -2.01
CA HIS A 17 -55.26 17.69 -1.71
C HIS A 17 -55.05 18.98 -2.49
N ASP A 18 -55.94 19.30 -3.43
CA ASP A 18 -55.97 20.63 -4.03
C ASP A 18 -56.58 21.60 -3.01
N VAL A 19 -55.81 22.61 -2.63
CA VAL A 19 -56.12 23.50 -1.50
C VAL A 19 -56.12 24.96 -1.92
N SER A 20 -56.87 25.77 -1.17
CA SER A 20 -56.71 27.22 -1.17
C SER A 20 -55.78 27.60 -0.03
N VAL A 21 -54.90 28.56 -0.26
CA VAL A 21 -53.91 29.01 0.72
C VAL A 21 -54.17 30.48 0.98
N GLU A 22 -54.35 30.83 2.24
CA GLU A 22 -54.59 32.20 2.70
C GLU A 22 -53.42 32.71 3.52
N LEU A 23 -52.96 33.91 3.17
CA LEU A 23 -51.83 34.57 3.84
C LEU A 23 -52.36 35.58 4.86
N THR A 24 -52.15 35.25 6.14
CA THR A 24 -52.46 36.12 7.28
C THR A 24 -51.20 36.94 7.66
N PRO A 25 -51.27 37.85 8.65
CA PRO A 25 -50.08 38.59 9.11
C PRO A 25 -48.99 37.70 9.74
N GLU A 26 -49.35 36.59 10.37
CA GLU A 26 -48.43 35.76 11.16
C GLU A 26 -48.29 34.32 10.64
N THR A 27 -49.28 33.84 9.89
CA THR A 27 -49.40 32.43 9.48
C THR A 27 -49.85 32.27 8.02
N LEU A 28 -49.51 31.12 7.44
CA LEU A 28 -50.07 30.61 6.20
C LEU A 28 -51.13 29.57 6.55
N VAL A 29 -52.38 29.82 6.16
CA VAL A 29 -53.52 28.92 6.41
C VAL A 29 -53.83 28.12 5.14
N ILE A 30 -53.93 26.81 5.28
CA ILE A 30 -54.25 25.86 4.21
C ILE A 30 -55.71 25.43 4.37
N LEU A 31 -56.52 25.64 3.35
CA LEU A 31 -57.97 25.46 3.35
C LEU A 31 -58.38 24.35 2.37
N ASP A 32 -59.36 23.53 2.74
CA ASP A 32 -59.95 22.54 1.84
C ASP A 32 -60.82 23.20 0.75
N SER A 33 -61.40 22.39 -0.14
CA SER A 33 -62.26 22.86 -1.24
C SER A 33 -63.60 23.47 -0.77
N ARG A 34 -63.98 23.27 0.49
CA ARG A 34 -65.17 23.85 1.14
C ARG A 34 -64.83 25.08 1.97
N GLY A 35 -63.55 25.38 2.16
CA GLY A 35 -63.05 26.52 2.93
C GLY A 35 -62.82 26.20 4.41
N ASP A 36 -62.78 24.92 4.79
CA ASP A 36 -62.44 24.49 6.15
C ASP A 36 -60.90 24.47 6.34
N ASP A 37 -60.42 24.87 7.51
CA ASP A 37 -58.99 24.86 7.85
C ASP A 37 -58.44 23.43 7.91
N LEU A 38 -57.44 23.13 7.07
CA LEU A 38 -56.71 21.86 7.05
C LEU A 38 -55.42 21.93 7.88
N ALA A 39 -54.70 23.04 7.80
CA ALA A 39 -53.47 23.27 8.55
C ALA A 39 -53.15 24.77 8.63
N GLU A 40 -52.42 25.17 9.66
CA GLU A 40 -51.93 26.54 9.83
C GLU A 40 -50.43 26.49 10.13
N TRP A 41 -49.64 27.16 9.29
CA TRP A 41 -48.18 27.14 9.34
C TRP A 41 -47.64 28.53 9.69
N PRO A 42 -47.05 28.71 10.89
CA PRO A 42 -46.37 29.95 11.25
C PRO A 42 -45.20 30.23 10.32
N TYR A 43 -45.06 31.48 9.83
CA TYR A 43 -43.99 31.81 8.89
C TYR A 43 -42.58 31.52 9.44
N ALA A 44 -42.40 31.62 10.76
CA ALA A 44 -41.15 31.31 11.43
C ALA A 44 -40.75 29.82 11.35
N ASP A 45 -41.73 28.94 11.23
CA ASP A 45 -41.54 27.49 11.28
C ASP A 45 -41.54 26.84 9.87
N ILE A 46 -41.83 27.62 8.83
CA ILE A 46 -41.80 27.15 7.44
C ILE A 46 -40.35 26.92 7.00
N GLU A 47 -40.09 25.77 6.38
CA GLU A 47 -38.84 25.47 5.70
C GLU A 47 -39.03 25.27 4.19
N HIS A 48 -37.97 25.55 3.42
CA HIS A 48 -37.97 25.28 1.99
C HIS A 48 -37.59 23.82 1.73
N LEU A 49 -38.36 23.12 0.91
CA LEU A 49 -38.02 21.77 0.44
C LEU A 49 -37.52 21.81 -1.01
N SER A 50 -36.60 20.92 -1.36
CA SER A 50 -36.07 20.84 -2.74
C SER A 50 -37.20 20.55 -3.75
N ALA A 51 -37.29 21.37 -4.81
CA ALA A 51 -38.33 21.29 -5.84
C ALA A 51 -37.80 21.67 -7.24
N PRO A 52 -38.52 21.31 -8.33
CA PRO A 52 -38.23 21.83 -9.67
C PRO A 52 -38.32 23.36 -9.74
N LYS A 53 -37.62 23.98 -10.69
CA LYS A 53 -37.49 25.46 -10.81
C LYS A 53 -38.79 26.26 -10.86
N GLN A 54 -39.93 25.62 -11.11
CA GLN A 54 -41.24 26.27 -11.30
C GLN A 54 -42.23 25.99 -10.15
N VAL A 55 -41.78 25.33 -9.09
CA VAL A 55 -42.63 24.96 -7.95
C VAL A 55 -41.98 25.44 -6.67
N LEU A 56 -42.71 26.22 -5.88
CA LEU A 56 -42.33 26.49 -4.51
C LEU A 56 -42.84 25.34 -3.65
N ARG A 57 -41.93 24.61 -2.99
CA ARG A 57 -42.29 23.52 -2.07
C ARG A 57 -41.88 23.90 -0.66
N LEU A 58 -42.84 23.86 0.24
CA LEU A 58 -42.69 24.24 1.64
C LEU A 58 -42.96 23.03 2.54
N GLY A 59 -42.25 22.97 3.65
CA GLY A 59 -42.48 22.03 4.77
C GLY A 59 -42.55 22.80 6.09
N LEU A 60 -42.79 22.08 7.18
CA LEU A 60 -42.81 22.64 8.54
C LEU A 60 -41.67 22.04 9.37
N ASN A 61 -40.86 22.89 10.00
CA ASN A 61 -39.77 22.46 10.88
C ASN A 61 -40.31 21.66 12.07
N GLY A 62 -39.75 20.45 12.29
CA GLY A 62 -40.06 19.64 13.46
C GLY A 62 -41.25 18.68 13.34
N GLU A 63 -42.02 18.74 12.24
CA GLU A 63 -43.05 17.76 11.88
C GLU A 63 -42.46 16.60 11.03
N PRO A 64 -43.15 15.45 10.90
CA PRO A 64 -42.71 14.36 10.05
C PRO A 64 -42.49 14.86 8.62
N ALA A 65 -41.36 14.46 8.01
CA ALA A 65 -40.80 14.94 6.74
C ALA A 65 -41.67 14.80 5.47
N LEU A 66 -42.97 14.52 5.60
CA LEU A 66 -43.89 14.21 4.52
C LEU A 66 -45.01 15.25 4.34
N ALA A 67 -45.29 16.09 5.34
CA ALA A 67 -46.26 17.17 5.19
C ALA A 67 -45.65 18.28 4.33
N ARG A 68 -46.21 18.55 3.15
CA ARG A 68 -45.66 19.52 2.20
C ARG A 68 -46.74 20.27 1.45
N LEU A 69 -46.45 21.53 1.17
CA LEU A 69 -47.28 22.40 0.35
C LEU A 69 -46.53 22.77 -0.93
N GLU A 70 -47.15 22.58 -2.08
CA GLU A 70 -46.62 22.95 -3.39
C GLU A 70 -47.45 24.10 -3.99
N ILE A 71 -46.77 25.19 -4.32
CA ILE A 71 -47.35 26.36 -4.99
C ILE A 71 -46.76 26.47 -6.39
N HIS A 72 -47.63 26.47 -7.39
CA HIS A 72 -47.26 26.54 -8.80
C HIS A 72 -47.41 27.94 -9.40
N ASP A 73 -48.18 28.82 -8.75
CA ASP A 73 -48.33 30.21 -9.20
C ASP A 73 -47.11 31.04 -8.76
N PRO A 74 -46.30 31.55 -9.70
CA PRO A 74 -45.10 32.32 -9.38
C PRO A 74 -45.40 33.66 -8.69
N ALA A 75 -46.56 34.29 -8.96
CA ALA A 75 -46.92 35.56 -8.32
C ALA A 75 -47.30 35.33 -6.85
N PHE A 76 -48.12 34.31 -6.60
CA PHE A 76 -48.51 33.95 -5.24
C PHE A 76 -47.33 33.38 -4.42
N ALA A 77 -46.43 32.62 -5.06
CA ALA A 77 -45.20 32.16 -4.42
C ALA A 77 -44.35 33.35 -3.92
N ALA A 78 -44.19 34.41 -4.73
CA ALA A 78 -43.47 35.62 -4.34
C ALA A 78 -44.11 36.33 -3.13
N GLU A 79 -45.44 36.34 -3.04
CA GLU A 79 -46.16 36.89 -1.89
C GLU A 79 -45.99 36.09 -0.60
N ILE A 80 -45.76 34.78 -0.68
CA ILE A 80 -45.39 33.95 0.46
C ILE A 80 -43.97 34.29 0.89
N ASP A 81 -43.05 34.47 -0.06
CA ASP A 81 -41.65 34.77 0.23
C ASP A 81 -41.45 36.09 0.96
N ASP A 82 -42.20 37.13 0.56
CA ASP A 82 -42.15 38.44 1.23
C ASP A 82 -42.54 38.36 2.71
N ARG A 83 -43.28 37.32 3.11
CA ARG A 83 -43.76 37.08 4.48
C ARG A 83 -42.94 36.03 5.22
N ALA A 84 -42.39 35.04 4.52
CA ALA A 84 -41.60 33.93 5.06
C ALA A 84 -40.08 34.18 4.94
N LEU A 85 -39.60 35.26 5.56
CA LEU A 85 -38.23 35.79 5.43
C LEU A 85 -37.10 34.84 5.88
N THR A 86 -37.41 33.77 6.62
CA THR A 86 -36.47 32.77 7.13
C THR A 86 -36.14 31.64 6.13
N VAL A 87 -36.84 31.59 4.99
CA VAL A 87 -36.80 30.47 4.03
C VAL A 87 -35.61 30.60 3.05
N ASP A 88 -34.57 29.78 3.19
CA ASP A 88 -33.38 29.79 2.30
C ASP A 88 -33.65 29.16 0.92
N ARG A 89 -34.05 29.99 -0.05
CA ARG A 89 -34.31 29.56 -1.44
C ARG A 89 -33.05 29.31 -2.27
N SER A 90 -31.90 29.79 -1.83
CA SER A 90 -30.65 29.68 -2.61
C SER A 90 -30.00 28.30 -2.49
N GLY A 91 -30.56 27.44 -1.62
CA GLY A 91 -29.94 26.20 -1.18
C GLY A 91 -28.53 26.43 -0.61
N ALA A 92 -28.22 27.65 -0.13
CA ALA A 92 -26.90 27.99 0.38
C ALA A 92 -26.58 27.21 1.64
N THR A 93 -27.59 26.87 2.44
CA THR A 93 -27.43 26.11 3.68
C THR A 93 -27.13 24.64 3.37
N ASP A 94 -27.89 24.02 2.46
CA ASP A 94 -27.57 22.68 1.92
C ASP A 94 -26.24 22.63 1.17
N ARG A 95 -25.91 23.69 0.41
CA ARG A 95 -24.62 23.80 -0.28
C ARG A 95 -23.47 23.92 0.71
N ARG A 96 -23.60 24.74 1.77
CA ARG A 96 -22.61 24.86 2.84
C ARG A 96 -22.46 23.55 3.61
N ALA A 97 -23.56 22.86 3.93
CA ALA A 97 -23.53 21.54 4.56
C ALA A 97 -22.80 20.51 3.68
N ARG A 98 -23.14 20.43 2.38
CA ARG A 98 -22.46 19.55 1.42
C ARG A 98 -20.98 19.89 1.27
N ILE A 99 -20.62 21.17 1.11
CA ILE A 99 -19.22 21.60 1.03
C ILE A 99 -18.48 21.24 2.32
N ARG A 100 -19.10 21.42 3.49
CA ARG A 100 -18.50 21.05 4.78
C ARG A 100 -18.26 19.55 4.87
N VAL A 101 -19.23 18.73 4.48
CA VAL A 101 -19.07 17.26 4.45
C VAL A 101 -17.96 16.87 3.49
N ILE A 102 -17.92 17.41 2.27
CA ILE A 102 -16.86 17.15 1.29
C ILE A 102 -15.49 17.57 1.85
N ALA A 103 -15.38 18.75 2.45
CA ALA A 103 -14.15 19.24 3.04
C ALA A 103 -13.67 18.35 4.20
N LEU A 104 -14.58 17.95 5.10
CA LEU A 104 -14.26 17.03 6.20
C LEU A 104 -13.81 15.67 5.67
N SER A 105 -14.47 15.13 4.65
CA SER A 105 -14.07 13.87 4.01
C SER A 105 -12.71 13.98 3.33
N LEU A 106 -12.40 15.11 2.68
CA LEU A 106 -11.09 15.38 2.09
C LEU A 106 -9.99 15.46 3.16
N VAL A 107 -10.24 16.16 4.26
CA VAL A 107 -9.30 16.27 5.39
C VAL A 107 -9.07 14.89 6.03
N ALA A 108 -10.13 14.10 6.24
CA ALA A 108 -10.01 12.76 6.80
C ALA A 108 -9.19 11.84 5.86
N THR A 109 -9.45 11.89 4.55
CA THR A 109 -8.71 11.11 3.55
C THR A 109 -7.25 11.55 3.49
N LEU A 110 -6.97 12.85 3.48
CA LEU A 110 -5.61 13.36 3.49
C LEU A 110 -4.86 12.94 4.76
N SER A 111 -5.52 13.00 5.92
CA SER A 111 -4.96 12.57 7.19
C SER A 111 -4.60 11.08 7.16
N LEU A 112 -5.46 10.25 6.58
CA LEU A 112 -5.21 8.82 6.41
C LEU A 112 -3.99 8.55 5.51
N VAL A 113 -3.88 9.28 4.40
CA VAL A 113 -2.72 9.19 3.50
C VAL A 113 -1.44 9.59 4.23
N VAL A 114 -1.47 10.67 5.01
CA VAL A 114 -0.31 11.09 5.82
C VAL A 114 0.08 10.01 6.83
N VAL A 115 -0.88 9.40 7.52
CA VAL A 115 -0.60 8.30 8.45
C VAL A 115 0.01 7.10 7.71
N ALA A 116 -0.58 6.68 6.59
CA ALA A 116 -0.11 5.55 5.81
C ALA A 116 1.31 5.76 5.25
N VAL A 117 1.63 6.96 4.77
CA VAL A 117 2.89 7.27 4.07
C VAL A 117 4.02 7.68 5.01
N PHE A 118 3.71 8.37 6.11
CA PHE A 118 4.75 8.91 7.01
C PHE A 118 4.77 8.24 8.38
N VAL A 119 3.61 8.01 8.99
CA VAL A 119 3.55 7.50 10.37
C VAL A 119 3.82 6.00 10.42
N VAL A 120 3.17 5.21 9.56
CA VAL A 120 3.34 3.75 9.56
C VAL A 120 4.78 3.33 9.25
N PRO A 121 5.48 3.89 8.25
CA PRO A 121 6.86 3.48 7.95
C PRO A 121 7.86 3.90 9.03
N GLU A 122 7.68 5.05 9.66
CA GLU A 122 8.53 5.50 10.77
C GLU A 122 8.30 4.61 12.01
N LEU A 123 7.05 4.31 12.32
CA LEU A 123 6.73 3.40 13.43
C LEU A 123 7.33 2.00 13.19
N ALA A 124 7.23 1.47 11.97
CA ALA A 124 7.84 0.20 11.59
C ALA A 124 9.37 0.22 11.75
N ALA A 125 10.03 1.31 11.34
CA ALA A 125 11.48 1.49 11.50
C ALA A 125 11.93 1.47 12.97
N ARG A 126 11.13 2.05 13.87
CA ARG A 126 11.42 2.10 15.31
C ARG A 126 11.14 0.77 16.01
N LEU A 127 10.12 0.04 15.56
CA LEU A 127 9.72 -1.22 16.16
C LEU A 127 10.55 -2.40 15.67
N ALA A 128 11.03 -2.40 14.42
CA ALA A 128 11.79 -3.51 13.85
C ALA A 128 13.00 -3.92 14.72
N PRO A 129 13.86 -3.02 15.22
CA PRO A 129 14.98 -3.38 16.11
C PRO A 129 14.56 -4.01 17.44
N LEU A 130 13.33 -3.74 17.91
CA LEU A 130 12.81 -4.26 19.19
C LEU A 130 12.28 -5.69 19.08
N VAL A 131 12.03 -6.18 17.86
CA VAL A 131 11.54 -7.55 17.65
C VAL A 131 12.63 -8.55 18.08
N PRO A 132 12.38 -9.50 18.99
CA PRO A 132 13.39 -10.49 19.38
C PRO A 132 13.76 -11.41 18.20
N ALA A 133 15.02 -11.85 18.13
CA ALA A 133 15.52 -12.74 17.06
C ALA A 133 14.71 -14.04 16.92
N GLY A 134 14.24 -14.60 18.04
CA GLY A 134 13.37 -15.80 18.02
C GLY A 134 12.00 -15.56 17.38
N VAL A 135 11.45 -14.35 17.50
CA VAL A 135 10.19 -13.96 16.84
C VAL A 135 10.43 -13.72 15.35
N GLU A 136 11.51 -13.02 15.01
CA GLU A 136 11.91 -12.78 13.62
C GLU A 136 12.16 -14.08 12.85
N ARG A 137 12.78 -15.07 13.49
CA ARG A 137 12.95 -16.40 12.87
C ARG A 137 11.61 -17.09 12.58
N ARG A 138 10.66 -17.04 13.50
CA ARG A 138 9.30 -17.61 13.28
C ARG A 138 8.56 -16.86 12.18
N LEU A 139 8.74 -15.55 12.10
CA LEU A 139 8.18 -14.73 11.04
C LEU A 139 8.76 -15.13 9.68
N GLY A 140 10.07 -15.31 9.61
CA GLY A 140 10.78 -15.87 8.45
C GLY A 140 10.22 -17.21 8.02
N GLU A 141 10.14 -18.17 8.96
CA GLU A 141 9.60 -19.51 8.71
C GLU A 141 8.15 -19.48 8.20
N ALA A 142 7.31 -18.58 8.71
CA ALA A 142 5.92 -18.43 8.27
C ALA A 142 5.81 -17.87 6.84
N VAL A 143 6.67 -16.91 6.50
CA VAL A 143 6.66 -16.28 5.16
C VAL A 143 7.38 -17.13 4.12
N ASP A 144 8.39 -17.89 4.51
CA ASP A 144 9.17 -18.79 3.66
C ASP A 144 8.28 -19.74 2.84
N ALA A 145 7.31 -20.39 3.49
CA ALA A 145 6.37 -21.28 2.83
C ALA A 145 5.56 -20.55 1.74
N GLN A 146 5.10 -19.34 2.02
CA GLN A 146 4.33 -18.54 1.09
C GLN A 146 5.21 -18.00 -0.06
N VAL A 147 6.44 -17.60 0.23
CA VAL A 147 7.41 -17.13 -0.78
C VAL A 147 7.77 -18.27 -1.73
N ARG A 148 8.09 -19.47 -1.23
CA ARG A 148 8.33 -20.66 -2.07
C ARG A 148 7.14 -20.95 -2.98
N SER A 149 5.92 -20.87 -2.45
CA SER A 149 4.71 -21.05 -3.27
C SER A 149 4.56 -19.98 -4.37
N MET A 150 4.90 -18.72 -4.10
CA MET A 150 4.87 -17.64 -5.10
C MET A 150 6.00 -17.75 -6.13
N LEU A 151 7.18 -18.22 -5.72
CA LEU A 151 8.32 -18.45 -6.60
C LEU A 151 8.12 -19.70 -7.48
N ASP A 152 7.33 -20.69 -7.04
CA ASP A 152 7.06 -21.90 -7.80
C ASP A 152 6.03 -21.73 -8.93
N THR A 153 6.28 -20.81 -9.85
CA THR A 153 5.39 -20.54 -11.00
C THR A 153 5.29 -21.70 -11.98
N ARG A 154 6.29 -22.61 -11.98
CA ARG A 154 6.35 -23.79 -12.86
C ARG A 154 5.90 -25.09 -12.16
N LYS A 155 5.43 -25.03 -10.92
CA LYS A 155 4.97 -26.19 -10.13
C LYS A 155 6.04 -27.29 -10.01
N LEU A 156 7.28 -26.89 -9.78
CA LEU A 156 8.45 -27.74 -9.57
C LEU A 156 8.42 -28.44 -8.21
N GLY A 157 7.62 -27.96 -7.24
CA GLY A 157 7.57 -28.50 -5.89
C GLY A 157 8.94 -28.45 -5.23
N ASP A 158 9.38 -29.56 -4.66
CA ASP A 158 10.69 -29.68 -4.00
C ASP A 158 11.88 -29.39 -4.94
N ARG A 159 11.68 -29.50 -6.26
CA ARG A 159 12.71 -29.17 -7.25
C ARG A 159 12.90 -27.67 -7.46
N LEU A 160 12.06 -26.80 -6.88
CA LEU A 160 12.24 -25.34 -6.96
C LEU A 160 13.61 -24.95 -6.39
N VAL A 161 13.97 -25.52 -5.23
CA VAL A 161 15.24 -25.28 -4.55
C VAL A 161 16.29 -26.26 -5.09
N CYS A 162 17.41 -25.72 -5.53
CA CYS A 162 18.55 -26.46 -6.03
C CYS A 162 19.43 -27.00 -4.88
N GLY A 163 20.30 -27.95 -5.18
CA GLY A 163 21.24 -28.52 -4.20
C GLY A 163 20.76 -29.81 -3.53
N SER A 164 19.63 -30.37 -3.95
CA SER A 164 19.09 -31.62 -3.40
C SER A 164 19.47 -32.85 -4.24
N LEU A 165 19.74 -32.69 -5.53
CA LEU A 165 20.10 -33.79 -6.41
C LEU A 165 21.59 -34.17 -6.26
N PRO A 166 21.99 -35.43 -6.50
CA PRO A 166 23.40 -35.83 -6.44
C PRO A 166 24.33 -35.01 -7.36
N VAL A 167 23.85 -34.64 -8.55
CA VAL A 167 24.59 -33.80 -9.51
C VAL A 167 24.81 -32.36 -9.01
N GLU A 168 24.01 -31.91 -8.04
CA GLU A 168 24.02 -30.54 -7.52
C GLU A 168 24.85 -30.41 -6.23
N GLN A 169 25.16 -31.54 -5.56
CA GLN A 169 25.91 -31.56 -4.29
C GLN A 169 27.26 -30.83 -4.35
N PRO A 170 28.08 -30.95 -5.43
CA PRO A 170 29.31 -30.19 -5.52
C PRO A 170 29.08 -28.67 -5.53
N GLY A 171 28.01 -28.21 -6.18
CA GLY A 171 27.63 -26.80 -6.21
C GLY A 171 27.08 -26.33 -4.87
N GLN A 172 26.28 -27.17 -4.21
CA GLN A 172 25.78 -26.91 -2.86
C GLN A 172 26.91 -26.76 -1.85
N ALA A 173 27.91 -27.65 -1.88
CA ALA A 173 29.08 -27.55 -1.01
C ALA A 173 29.90 -26.28 -1.26
N ALA A 174 30.03 -25.84 -2.51
CA ALA A 174 30.70 -24.57 -2.85
C ALA A 174 29.93 -23.35 -2.33
N LEU A 175 28.59 -23.38 -2.41
CA LEU A 175 27.74 -22.35 -1.81
C LEU A 175 27.91 -22.31 -0.29
N GLU A 176 27.80 -23.46 0.38
CA GLU A 176 27.94 -23.57 1.83
C GLU A 176 29.29 -23.04 2.33
N ALA A 177 30.39 -23.39 1.67
CA ALA A 177 31.71 -22.89 2.01
C ALA A 177 31.81 -21.35 1.91
N LEU A 178 31.17 -20.76 0.89
CA LEU A 178 31.09 -19.31 0.72
C LEU A 178 30.26 -18.66 1.83
N ILE A 179 29.08 -19.22 2.15
CA ILE A 179 28.20 -18.70 3.20
C ILE A 179 28.85 -18.80 4.58
N GLU A 180 29.49 -19.92 4.91
CA GLU A 180 30.21 -20.06 6.18
C GLU A 180 31.29 -18.99 6.36
N SER A 181 32.02 -18.66 5.29
CA SER A 181 33.02 -17.58 5.31
C SER A 181 32.38 -16.23 5.65
N MET A 182 31.23 -15.93 5.02
CA MET A 182 30.45 -14.72 5.27
C MET A 182 29.89 -14.68 6.68
N GLU A 183 29.27 -15.76 7.17
CA GLU A 183 28.70 -15.84 8.52
C GLU A 183 29.76 -15.58 9.59
N ARG A 184 30.93 -16.23 9.48
CA ARG A 184 32.06 -16.01 10.38
C ARG A 184 32.51 -14.56 10.39
N ALA A 185 32.56 -13.91 9.23
CA ALA A 185 33.01 -12.52 9.11
C ALA A 185 31.94 -11.47 9.46
N ALA A 186 30.66 -11.81 9.32
CA ALA A 186 29.53 -10.94 9.62
C ALA A 186 29.11 -10.96 11.10
N ALA A 187 29.47 -12.03 11.84
CA ALA A 187 29.16 -12.20 13.26
C ALA A 187 27.65 -12.05 13.56
N LEU A 188 26.83 -12.71 12.74
CA LEU A 188 25.38 -12.55 12.78
C LEU A 188 24.74 -13.16 14.04
N PRO A 189 23.67 -12.55 14.57
CA PRO A 189 22.95 -13.06 15.74
C PRO A 189 22.05 -14.27 15.41
N LEU A 190 21.94 -14.65 14.13
CA LEU A 190 21.11 -15.72 13.62
C LEU A 190 21.80 -16.40 12.43
N PRO A 191 21.61 -17.72 12.23
CA PRO A 191 22.18 -18.44 11.11
C PRO A 191 21.50 -18.02 9.80
N LEU A 192 22.28 -17.93 8.72
CA LEU A 192 21.78 -17.72 7.38
C LEU A 192 21.27 -19.03 6.78
N LYS A 193 20.20 -18.93 6.00
CA LYS A 193 19.67 -20.00 5.16
C LYS A 193 19.65 -19.51 3.73
N VAL A 194 20.77 -19.69 3.04
CA VAL A 194 20.89 -19.29 1.65
C VAL A 194 20.52 -20.46 0.75
N SER A 195 19.65 -20.23 -0.22
CA SER A 195 19.16 -21.26 -1.14
C SER A 195 19.12 -20.73 -2.56
N VAL A 196 19.55 -21.55 -3.53
CA VAL A 196 19.41 -21.20 -4.94
C VAL A 196 18.09 -21.75 -5.46
N VAL A 197 17.32 -20.94 -6.18
CA VAL A 197 16.02 -21.32 -6.75
C VAL A 197 16.03 -21.27 -8.27
N ARG A 198 15.31 -22.21 -8.91
CA ARG A 198 15.17 -22.32 -10.37
C ARG A 198 14.27 -21.23 -10.95
N ARG A 199 14.79 -20.00 -10.94
CA ARG A 199 14.18 -18.80 -11.50
C ARG A 199 15.13 -18.18 -12.51
N THR A 200 14.63 -17.88 -13.69
CA THR A 200 15.44 -17.38 -14.81
C THR A 200 15.75 -15.89 -14.68
N GLU A 201 15.03 -15.18 -13.81
CA GLU A 201 15.32 -13.79 -13.49
C GLU A 201 16.65 -13.70 -12.74
N ALA A 202 17.47 -12.71 -13.08
CA ALA A 202 18.66 -12.39 -12.31
C ALA A 202 18.22 -11.60 -11.09
N ASN A 203 17.98 -12.26 -9.95
CA ASN A 203 17.55 -11.59 -8.72
C ASN A 203 18.03 -12.35 -7.47
N ALA A 204 17.97 -11.70 -6.32
CA ALA A 204 18.05 -12.31 -5.01
C ALA A 204 17.10 -11.58 -4.06
N ILE A 205 16.64 -12.27 -3.00
CA ILE A 205 15.78 -11.66 -1.97
C ILE A 205 16.17 -12.17 -0.59
N ALA A 206 16.19 -11.27 0.39
CA ALA A 206 16.28 -11.60 1.82
C ALA A 206 14.90 -11.58 2.49
N LEU A 207 14.61 -12.57 3.33
CA LEU A 207 13.46 -12.59 4.22
C LEU A 207 13.91 -12.47 5.68
N PRO A 208 13.02 -12.05 6.60
CA PRO A 208 13.28 -12.12 8.03
C PRO A 208 13.79 -13.48 8.48
N GLY A 209 14.60 -13.50 9.53
CA GLY A 209 15.11 -14.74 10.10
C GLY A 209 16.27 -15.37 9.33
N GLY A 210 16.90 -14.62 8.41
CA GLY A 210 18.15 -15.02 7.75
C GLY A 210 17.97 -15.85 6.49
N HIS A 211 16.76 -15.94 5.95
CA HIS A 211 16.52 -16.63 4.69
C HIS A 211 16.96 -15.75 3.52
N VAL A 212 17.78 -16.28 2.62
CA VAL A 212 18.21 -15.59 1.40
C VAL A 212 17.97 -16.51 0.21
N TYR A 213 17.22 -16.03 -0.77
CA TYR A 213 16.98 -16.75 -2.01
C TYR A 213 17.78 -16.12 -3.14
N VAL A 214 18.61 -16.92 -3.78
CA VAL A 214 19.42 -16.53 -4.94
C VAL A 214 18.80 -17.16 -6.17
N PHE A 215 18.50 -16.39 -7.21
CA PHE A 215 17.83 -16.95 -8.38
C PHE A 215 18.88 -17.49 -9.35
N GLN A 216 18.59 -18.62 -10.00
CA GLN A 216 19.50 -19.23 -10.98
C GLN A 216 19.95 -18.23 -12.06
N GLY A 217 19.05 -17.35 -12.54
CA GLY A 217 19.40 -16.31 -13.51
C GLY A 217 20.48 -15.35 -13.03
N LEU A 218 20.66 -15.17 -11.72
CA LEU A 218 21.73 -14.36 -11.15
C LEU A 218 23.09 -15.09 -11.28
N LEU A 219 23.11 -16.40 -10.98
CA LEU A 219 24.29 -17.24 -11.22
C LEU A 219 24.67 -17.28 -12.70
N ASP A 220 23.68 -17.32 -13.59
CA ASP A 220 23.91 -17.32 -15.04
C ASP A 220 24.54 -16.02 -15.54
N LYS A 221 24.31 -14.90 -14.83
CA LYS A 221 24.86 -13.57 -15.15
C LYS A 221 26.18 -13.25 -14.46
N ALA A 222 26.47 -13.87 -13.32
CA ALA A 222 27.73 -13.67 -12.61
C ALA A 222 28.90 -14.26 -13.42
N GLU A 223 29.96 -13.48 -13.63
CA GLU A 223 31.18 -13.93 -14.33
C GLU A 223 32.26 -14.42 -13.36
N SER A 224 32.12 -14.10 -12.07
CA SER A 224 33.05 -14.51 -11.01
C SER A 224 32.30 -14.89 -9.72
N PRO A 225 32.90 -15.73 -8.86
CA PRO A 225 32.32 -16.05 -7.56
C PRO A 225 32.18 -14.81 -6.67
N ASP A 226 33.07 -13.83 -6.82
CA ASP A 226 33.08 -12.58 -6.04
C ASP A 226 31.87 -11.71 -6.34
N GLU A 227 31.40 -11.71 -7.57
CA GLU A 227 30.18 -11.00 -7.96
C GLU A 227 28.91 -11.62 -7.39
N LEU A 228 28.82 -12.96 -7.41
CA LEU A 228 27.72 -13.65 -6.72
C LEU A 228 27.79 -13.42 -5.21
N ALA A 229 29.00 -13.53 -4.64
CA ALA A 229 29.25 -13.29 -3.23
C ALA A 229 28.85 -11.86 -2.82
N ALA A 230 29.10 -10.88 -3.67
CA ALA A 230 28.75 -9.49 -3.43
C ALA A 230 27.24 -9.27 -3.37
N VAL A 231 26.44 -9.90 -4.24
CA VAL A 231 24.97 -9.82 -4.15
C VAL A 231 24.46 -10.51 -2.90
N ILE A 232 24.98 -11.71 -2.58
CA ILE A 232 24.61 -12.39 -1.32
C ILE A 232 24.96 -11.54 -0.11
N ALA A 233 26.14 -10.91 -0.10
CA ALA A 233 26.57 -10.03 0.98
C ALA A 233 25.71 -8.75 1.10
N HIS A 234 25.20 -8.22 -0.01
CA HIS A 234 24.20 -7.16 -0.03
C HIS A 234 22.88 -7.62 0.63
N GLU A 235 22.37 -8.80 0.26
CA GLU A 235 21.18 -9.39 0.89
C GLU A 235 21.36 -9.65 2.40
N ILE A 236 22.56 -10.11 2.81
CA ILE A 236 22.90 -10.23 4.23
C ILE A 236 22.86 -8.85 4.92
N GLY A 237 23.24 -7.78 4.21
CA GLY A 237 23.06 -6.40 4.68
C GLY A 237 21.61 -6.08 5.04
N HIS A 238 20.65 -6.46 4.19
CA HIS A 238 19.23 -6.31 4.50
C HIS A 238 18.78 -7.13 5.71
N VAL A 239 19.32 -8.35 5.87
CA VAL A 239 19.06 -9.18 7.07
C VAL A 239 19.59 -8.47 8.33
N VAL A 240 20.82 -7.96 8.28
CA VAL A 240 21.47 -7.26 9.41
C VAL A 240 20.72 -5.99 9.80
N HIS A 241 20.29 -5.21 8.82
CA HIS A 241 19.51 -3.98 9.05
C HIS A 241 18.03 -4.25 9.35
N ARG A 242 17.58 -5.51 9.22
CA ARG A 242 16.21 -5.97 9.46
C ARG A 242 15.19 -5.31 8.54
N ASP A 243 15.60 -5.01 7.31
CA ASP A 243 14.78 -4.28 6.34
C ASP A 243 13.52 -5.07 5.96
N GLY A 244 13.63 -6.40 5.81
CA GLY A 244 12.47 -7.27 5.60
C GLY A 244 11.48 -7.24 6.77
N THR A 245 11.97 -7.22 8.01
CA THR A 245 11.13 -7.12 9.22
C THR A 245 10.43 -5.77 9.28
N ARG A 246 11.13 -4.68 8.93
CA ARG A 246 10.54 -3.35 8.79
C ARG A 246 9.44 -3.33 7.73
N SER A 247 9.69 -3.86 6.54
CA SER A 247 8.70 -3.96 5.46
C SER A 247 7.46 -4.74 5.88
N MET A 248 7.64 -5.84 6.60
CA MET A 248 6.51 -6.62 7.12
C MET A 248 5.69 -5.87 8.16
N LEU A 249 6.33 -5.18 9.10
CA LEU A 249 5.63 -4.35 10.10
C LEU A 249 4.88 -3.19 9.43
N GLN A 250 5.47 -2.58 8.40
CA GLN A 250 4.81 -1.54 7.61
C GLN A 250 3.58 -2.10 6.90
N SER A 251 3.69 -3.23 6.19
CA SER A 251 2.55 -3.86 5.53
C SER A 251 1.45 -4.25 6.52
N ALA A 252 1.81 -4.82 7.67
CA ALA A 252 0.85 -5.15 8.73
C ALA A 252 0.15 -3.91 9.28
N GLY A 253 0.88 -2.82 9.50
CA GLY A 253 0.31 -1.54 9.95
C GLY A 253 -0.65 -0.93 8.92
N LEU A 254 -0.32 -1.00 7.64
CA LEU A 254 -1.20 -0.57 6.55
C LEU A 254 -2.45 -1.44 6.45
N SER A 255 -2.31 -2.76 6.53
CA SER A 255 -3.45 -3.68 6.53
C SER A 255 -4.38 -3.40 7.70
N LEU A 256 -3.84 -3.14 8.89
CA LEU A 256 -4.64 -2.76 10.07
C LEU A 256 -5.39 -1.44 9.83
N LEU A 257 -4.69 -0.42 9.34
CA LEU A 257 -5.23 0.91 9.08
C LEU A 257 -6.39 0.88 8.08
N PHE A 258 -6.23 0.19 6.95
CA PHE A 258 -7.29 0.07 5.94
C PHE A 258 -8.38 -0.93 6.33
N GLY A 259 -8.04 -1.98 7.08
CA GLY A 259 -9.03 -2.94 7.60
C GLY A 259 -10.03 -2.28 8.55
N MET A 260 -9.57 -1.37 9.42
CA MET A 260 -10.45 -0.57 10.28
C MET A 260 -11.42 0.32 9.49
N LEU A 261 -11.00 0.83 8.33
CA LEU A 261 -11.82 1.71 7.49
C LEU A 261 -12.83 0.94 6.64
N LEU A 262 -12.42 -0.19 6.08
CA LEU A 262 -13.19 -0.96 5.10
C LEU A 262 -14.00 -2.10 5.74
N GLY A 263 -13.76 -2.41 7.01
CA GLY A 263 -14.45 -3.47 7.75
C GLY A 263 -13.97 -4.88 7.41
N ASP A 264 -12.85 -5.03 6.72
CA ASP A 264 -12.28 -6.32 6.31
C ASP A 264 -10.91 -6.55 6.95
N PHE A 265 -10.87 -7.35 8.02
CA PHE A 265 -9.65 -7.79 8.67
C PHE A 265 -9.20 -9.12 8.06
N VAL A 266 -8.33 -9.08 7.05
CA VAL A 266 -7.89 -10.29 6.35
C VAL A 266 -6.80 -11.03 7.15
N GLY A 267 -7.21 -11.81 8.16
CA GLY A 267 -6.29 -12.53 9.06
C GLY A 267 -5.34 -13.52 8.35
N GLY A 268 -5.79 -14.19 7.28
CA GLY A 268 -4.95 -15.10 6.46
C GLY A 268 -4.26 -14.42 5.27
N GLY A 269 -4.80 -13.30 4.80
CA GLY A 269 -4.25 -12.53 3.67
C GLY A 269 -3.01 -11.73 4.06
N ALA A 270 -2.82 -11.41 5.34
CA ALA A 270 -1.65 -10.68 5.81
C ALA A 270 -0.32 -11.38 5.47
N VAL A 271 -0.25 -12.71 5.61
CA VAL A 271 0.96 -13.48 5.24
C VAL A 271 1.20 -13.45 3.74
N VAL A 272 0.13 -13.59 2.94
CA VAL A 272 0.19 -13.49 1.47
C VAL A 272 0.65 -12.10 1.03
N LEU A 273 0.09 -11.04 1.61
CA LEU A 273 0.48 -9.66 1.34
C LEU A 273 1.92 -9.39 1.75
N ALA A 274 2.35 -9.90 2.90
CA ALA A 274 3.73 -9.73 3.36
C ALA A 274 4.72 -10.47 2.46
N ALA A 275 4.45 -11.72 2.08
CA ALA A 275 5.26 -12.46 1.11
C ALA A 275 5.33 -11.74 -0.25
N GLY A 276 4.19 -11.25 -0.74
CA GLY A 276 4.13 -10.45 -1.97
C GLY A 276 4.88 -9.13 -1.86
N THR A 277 4.89 -8.51 -0.67
CA THR A 277 5.66 -7.29 -0.40
C THR A 277 7.15 -7.59 -0.48
N LEU A 278 7.64 -8.65 0.16
CA LEU A 278 9.08 -8.98 0.16
C LEU A 278 9.60 -9.38 -1.23
N ILE A 279 8.78 -10.03 -2.06
CA ILE A 279 9.17 -10.39 -3.43
C ILE A 279 9.22 -9.15 -4.36
N ARG A 280 8.46 -8.09 -4.04
CA ARG A 280 8.31 -6.88 -4.86
C ARG A 280 8.84 -5.62 -4.15
N SER A 281 9.58 -5.81 -3.07
CA SER A 281 9.94 -4.69 -2.20
C SER A 281 10.93 -3.82 -2.93
N SER A 282 10.60 -2.54 -3.04
CA SER A 282 11.60 -1.53 -3.36
C SER A 282 12.00 -0.82 -2.08
N TYR A 283 13.29 -0.89 -1.75
CA TYR A 283 13.81 -0.15 -0.61
C TYR A 283 14.17 1.28 -1.01
N SER A 284 14.22 2.16 -0.01
CA SER A 284 14.67 3.53 -0.24
C SER A 284 16.16 3.55 -0.58
N ARG A 285 16.60 4.59 -1.28
CA ARG A 285 18.00 4.77 -1.67
C ARG A 285 18.96 4.68 -0.47
N GLU A 286 18.56 5.18 0.69
CA GLU A 286 19.37 5.13 1.91
C GLU A 286 19.53 3.71 2.43
N VAL A 287 18.48 2.89 2.34
CA VAL A 287 18.50 1.47 2.74
C VAL A 287 19.40 0.67 1.79
N GLU A 288 19.28 0.90 0.48
CA GLU A 288 20.15 0.30 -0.54
C GLU A 288 21.62 0.62 -0.32
N LEU A 289 21.95 1.90 -0.11
CA LEU A 289 23.33 2.34 0.13
C LEU A 289 23.91 1.75 1.43
N ALA A 290 23.07 1.54 2.46
CA ALA A 290 23.50 0.89 3.68
C ALA A 290 23.82 -0.60 3.44
N ALA A 291 22.95 -1.31 2.72
CA ALA A 291 23.16 -2.71 2.33
C ALA A 291 24.38 -2.88 1.43
N ASP A 292 24.57 -2.00 0.43
CA ASP A 292 25.77 -1.96 -0.42
C ASP A 292 27.04 -1.77 0.39
N ALA A 293 27.04 -0.77 1.27
CA ALA A 293 28.20 -0.48 2.09
C ALA A 293 28.53 -1.64 3.03
N PHE A 294 27.52 -2.33 3.57
CA PHE A 294 27.72 -3.55 4.35
C PHE A 294 28.30 -4.69 3.48
N GLY A 295 27.66 -5.00 2.35
CA GLY A 295 28.04 -6.11 1.47
C GLY A 295 29.45 -5.95 0.90
N THR A 296 29.77 -4.75 0.39
CA THR A 296 31.12 -4.40 -0.10
C THR A 296 32.18 -4.57 0.99
N ARG A 297 31.92 -4.13 2.23
CA ARG A 297 32.86 -4.36 3.34
C ARG A 297 32.97 -5.84 3.70
N LEU A 298 31.87 -6.59 3.69
CA LEU A 298 31.85 -8.01 4.03
C LEU A 298 32.68 -8.83 3.03
N VAL A 299 32.45 -8.65 1.73
CA VAL A 299 33.27 -9.27 0.67
C VAL A 299 34.74 -8.92 0.84
N GLY A 300 35.03 -7.64 1.11
CA GLY A 300 36.40 -7.18 1.35
C GLY A 300 37.08 -7.86 2.55
N ARG A 301 36.33 -8.17 3.63
CA ARG A 301 36.83 -8.85 4.84
C ARG A 301 37.11 -10.33 4.61
N ILE A 302 36.31 -11.01 3.77
CA ILE A 302 36.53 -12.43 3.45
C ILE A 302 37.56 -12.63 2.32
N GLY A 303 38.20 -11.55 1.85
CA GLY A 303 39.32 -11.60 0.90
C GLY A 303 38.94 -11.46 -0.57
N GLY A 304 37.67 -11.25 -0.90
CA GLY A 304 37.20 -11.08 -2.28
C GLY A 304 37.36 -9.66 -2.81
N ASP A 305 37.06 -9.47 -4.09
CA ASP A 305 36.98 -8.17 -4.75
C ASP A 305 35.77 -7.37 -4.25
N ALA A 306 36.04 -6.37 -3.41
CA ALA A 306 35.03 -5.52 -2.82
C ALA A 306 34.29 -4.62 -3.85
N ALA A 307 34.87 -4.42 -5.04
CA ALA A 307 34.22 -3.68 -6.13
C ALA A 307 33.25 -4.55 -6.96
N ALA A 308 33.24 -5.88 -6.74
CA ALA A 308 32.45 -6.83 -7.52
C ALA A 308 30.95 -6.52 -7.52
N LEU A 309 30.42 -5.95 -6.42
CA LEU A 309 29.02 -5.51 -6.36
C LEU A 309 28.69 -4.49 -7.46
N GLY A 310 29.54 -3.49 -7.65
CA GLY A 310 29.33 -2.48 -8.70
C GLY A 310 29.49 -3.05 -10.11
N THR A 311 30.32 -4.09 -10.28
CA THR A 311 30.48 -4.79 -11.56
C THR A 311 29.21 -5.56 -11.94
N ILE A 312 28.69 -6.39 -11.03
CA ILE A 312 27.49 -7.19 -11.31
C ILE A 312 26.24 -6.32 -11.45
N LEU A 313 26.09 -5.26 -10.64
CA LEU A 313 24.97 -4.33 -10.75
C LEU A 313 24.90 -3.72 -12.16
N ARG A 314 26.03 -3.24 -12.70
CA ARG A 314 26.08 -2.72 -14.09
C ARG A 314 25.78 -3.80 -15.13
N ARG A 315 26.29 -5.02 -14.95
CA ARG A 315 26.03 -6.11 -15.93
C ARG A 315 24.56 -6.48 -15.98
N ILE A 316 23.92 -6.46 -14.82
CA ILE A 316 22.53 -6.82 -14.65
C ILE A 316 21.58 -5.67 -15.05
N ASP A 317 22.02 -4.42 -14.92
CA ASP A 317 21.34 -3.22 -15.43
C ASP A 317 21.45 -3.08 -16.97
N GLY A 318 22.53 -3.64 -17.54
CA GLY A 318 22.93 -3.48 -18.94
C GLY A 318 22.07 -4.21 -19.97
N GLY A 319 20.95 -3.59 -20.37
CA GLY A 319 20.64 -3.45 -21.79
C GLY A 319 19.18 -3.51 -22.27
N ARG A 320 18.31 -2.55 -21.90
CA ARG A 320 17.18 -2.11 -22.79
C ARG A 320 16.57 -0.75 -22.43
N LYS A 321 15.85 -0.21 -23.43
CA LYS A 321 15.24 1.12 -23.62
C LYS A 321 14.58 1.77 -22.38
N PRO A 322 14.54 3.12 -22.33
CA PRO A 322 13.77 3.86 -21.31
C PRO A 322 12.30 3.43 -21.39
N GLY A 323 11.80 2.75 -20.35
CA GLY A 323 10.40 2.35 -20.24
C GLY A 323 10.14 0.92 -19.74
N VAL A 324 11.14 0.04 -19.65
CA VAL A 324 10.97 -1.29 -19.04
C VAL A 324 11.96 -1.44 -17.88
N ARG A 325 11.53 -1.01 -16.69
CA ARG A 325 12.26 -1.17 -15.42
C ARG A 325 12.09 -2.63 -14.98
N ILE A 326 13.03 -3.50 -15.32
CA ILE A 326 13.07 -4.89 -14.80
C ILE A 326 13.69 -4.92 -13.39
N TRP A 327 14.34 -3.82 -12.99
CA TRP A 327 14.71 -3.56 -11.60
C TRP A 327 13.69 -2.61 -10.99
N LEU A 328 12.55 -3.18 -10.58
CA LEU A 328 11.56 -2.49 -9.76
C LEU A 328 11.94 -2.49 -8.28
N ASP A 329 12.82 -3.40 -7.86
CA ASP A 329 13.12 -3.64 -6.44
C ASP A 329 14.33 -2.83 -5.92
N HIS A 330 15.28 -2.41 -6.79
CA HIS A 330 16.46 -1.63 -6.35
C HIS A 330 16.85 -0.50 -7.34
N PRO A 331 16.42 0.75 -7.14
CA PRO A 331 16.70 1.87 -8.06
C PRO A 331 18.14 2.41 -7.99
N ASP A 332 18.49 3.32 -8.92
CA ASP A 332 19.69 4.18 -8.91
C ASP A 332 21.06 3.50 -9.00
N VAL A 333 21.20 2.54 -9.93
CA VAL A 333 22.43 1.74 -10.15
C VAL A 333 23.69 2.61 -10.27
N GLU A 334 23.69 3.68 -11.07
CA GLU A 334 24.87 4.53 -11.26
C GLU A 334 25.32 5.24 -9.97
N ASP A 335 24.38 5.67 -9.13
CA ASP A 335 24.69 6.32 -7.85
C ASP A 335 25.27 5.34 -6.84
N ARG A 336 24.67 4.14 -6.77
CA ARG A 336 25.12 3.04 -5.93
C ARG A 336 26.51 2.57 -6.33
N VAL A 337 26.75 2.37 -7.63
CA VAL A 337 28.06 2.00 -8.18
C VAL A 337 29.11 3.06 -7.87
N ARG A 338 28.76 4.35 -7.97
CA ARG A 338 29.67 5.43 -7.53
C ARG A 338 29.98 5.34 -6.04
N ALA A 339 28.98 5.14 -5.19
CA ALA A 339 29.18 5.00 -3.75
C ALA A 339 30.06 3.78 -3.39
N ILE A 340 29.85 2.64 -4.05
CA ILE A 340 30.66 1.41 -3.88
C ILE A 340 32.13 1.69 -4.24
N ASN A 341 32.38 2.32 -5.39
CA ASN A 341 33.75 2.60 -5.84
C ASN A 341 34.50 3.59 -4.92
N VAL A 342 33.79 4.42 -4.16
CA VAL A 342 34.39 5.32 -3.15
C VAL A 342 34.91 4.53 -1.94
N ILE A 343 34.16 3.51 -1.49
CA ILE A 343 34.54 2.70 -0.32
C ILE A 343 35.46 1.52 -0.66
N ALA A 344 35.41 1.05 -1.90
CA ALA A 344 36.18 -0.08 -2.41
C ALA A 344 36.64 0.20 -3.85
N PRO A 345 37.81 0.85 -4.04
CA PRO A 345 38.36 1.00 -5.37
C PRO A 345 38.65 -0.39 -5.98
N PRO A 346 38.50 -0.56 -7.31
CA PRO A 346 38.76 -1.83 -7.98
C PRO A 346 40.14 -2.39 -7.63
N SER A 347 40.19 -3.64 -7.19
CA SER A 347 41.45 -4.30 -6.82
C SER A 347 41.48 -5.72 -7.36
N SER A 348 42.62 -6.15 -7.90
CA SER A 348 42.79 -7.54 -8.34
C SER A 348 43.10 -8.41 -7.13
N ARG A 349 42.11 -9.16 -6.66
CA ARG A 349 42.26 -10.18 -5.61
C ARG A 349 42.02 -11.57 -6.19
N ALA A 350 42.49 -12.59 -5.47
CA ALA A 350 42.16 -13.96 -5.80
C ALA A 350 40.64 -14.18 -5.60
N PRO A 351 39.96 -14.92 -6.50
CA PRO A 351 38.54 -15.20 -6.35
C PRO A 351 38.25 -15.98 -5.06
N LEU A 352 37.08 -15.74 -4.49
CA LEU A 352 36.60 -16.37 -3.24
C LEU A 352 36.40 -17.88 -3.35
N LEU A 353 36.17 -18.38 -4.56
CA LEU A 353 36.07 -19.80 -4.87
C LEU A 353 37.09 -20.15 -5.94
N ASP A 354 37.70 -21.33 -5.83
CA ASP A 354 38.56 -21.83 -6.90
C ASP A 354 37.75 -22.15 -8.18
N ALA A 355 38.45 -22.43 -9.28
CA ALA A 355 37.80 -22.67 -10.57
C ALA A 355 36.86 -23.89 -10.57
N ALA A 356 37.17 -24.93 -9.79
CA ALA A 356 36.35 -26.14 -9.71
C ALA A 356 35.09 -25.90 -8.87
N GLN A 357 35.24 -25.25 -7.71
CA GLN A 357 34.14 -24.81 -6.86
C GLN A 357 33.21 -23.86 -7.61
N TRP A 358 33.76 -22.89 -8.35
CA TRP A 358 32.96 -21.97 -9.14
C TRP A 358 32.20 -22.68 -10.27
N ALA A 359 32.86 -23.57 -11.01
CA ALA A 359 32.22 -24.35 -12.05
C ALA A 359 31.10 -25.26 -11.50
N ALA A 360 31.31 -25.85 -10.31
CA ALA A 360 30.31 -26.65 -9.61
C ALA A 360 29.11 -25.79 -9.16
N LEU A 361 29.36 -24.61 -8.58
CA LEU A 361 28.31 -23.70 -8.13
C LEU A 361 27.45 -23.21 -9.29
N ARG A 362 28.05 -22.88 -10.44
CA ARG A 362 27.28 -22.52 -11.66
C ARG A 362 26.38 -23.66 -12.15
N ARG A 363 26.66 -24.90 -11.77
CA ARG A 363 25.86 -26.09 -12.09
C ARG A 363 24.97 -26.55 -10.94
N ILE A 364 24.83 -25.77 -9.86
CA ILE A 364 24.00 -26.13 -8.70
C ILE A 364 22.54 -26.37 -9.08
N CYS A 365 22.05 -25.78 -10.18
CA CYS A 365 20.71 -25.99 -10.72
C CYS A 365 20.69 -26.78 -12.04
N ALA A 366 21.73 -27.58 -12.33
CA ALA A 366 21.76 -28.38 -13.55
C ALA A 366 20.66 -29.44 -13.54
N GLU A 367 20.02 -29.65 -14.69
CA GLU A 367 19.15 -30.81 -14.88
C GLU A 367 20.00 -32.10 -14.97
N PRO A 368 19.47 -33.25 -14.52
CA PRO A 368 20.17 -34.54 -14.55
C PRO A 368 20.68 -34.97 -15.93
#